data_AF-A0A3Q0J4S4-F1
#
_entry.id   AF-A0A3Q0J4S4-F1
#
_cell.length_a   1.000
_cell.length_b   1.000
_cell.length_c   1.000
_cell.angle_alpha   90.00
_cell.angle_beta   90.00
_cell.angle_gamma   90.00
#
_symmetry.space_group_name_H-M   'P 1'
#
loop_
_entity.id
_entity.type
_entity.pdbx_description
1 polymer ?
#
loop_
_entity_poly.entity_id
_entity_poly.type
_entity_poly.pdbx_seq_one_letter_code
_entity_poly.pdbx_strand_id
1 'polypeptide(L)'
;MIRCQAEKYDVGGGEQFDSLTQLIEHYKRNPMVETSGTVVHLKQPFNATRITVSNIHDRVTELQKENSSKAGFWEEFESLQQQESRHLFTRREGQKLDNRNKNRYKNILPFDHTRVKLKDVDEDVPGAEYINANYIQSEDGGKSYIATQGCLPSTMNDFWSMVWQENVRVIVMTTKEMERGKNKCAKYWPDDHQSKTYGAVCVNNMYESVTTDYILREFLVSKGSESPRKIYHYHFQAWPDHGVPSDPGCVLNFLYEVNTRQDIHAGN
;
A
#
# COMPACT_ATOMS: atom_id res chain seq x y z
N MET A 1 18.17 33.72 15.16
CA MET A 1 17.93 32.54 16.02
C MET A 1 16.68 32.83 16.84
N ILE A 2 15.69 31.93 16.86
CA ILE A 2 14.48 32.15 17.67
C ILE A 2 14.78 31.76 19.11
N ARG A 3 14.51 32.66 20.07
CA ARG A 3 14.66 32.40 21.51
C ARG A 3 13.30 32.19 22.15
N CYS A 4 13.23 31.37 23.18
CA CYS A 4 12.07 31.23 24.06
C CYS A 4 12.48 31.66 25.48
N GLN A 5 11.88 32.72 26.00
CA GLN A 5 12.15 33.26 27.34
C GLN A 5 10.82 33.63 28.00
N ALA A 6 10.60 33.15 29.23
CA ALA A 6 9.34 33.37 29.98
C ALA A 6 8.08 33.05 29.15
N GLU A 7 8.10 31.92 28.44
CA GLU A 7 7.01 31.45 27.55
C GLU A 7 6.71 32.36 26.35
N LYS A 8 7.58 33.32 26.05
CA LYS A 8 7.49 34.18 24.87
C LYS A 8 8.62 33.93 23.88
N TYR A 9 8.35 34.22 22.60
CA TYR A 9 9.24 34.01 21.48
C TYR A 9 9.75 35.33 20.90
N ASP A 10 11.05 35.40 20.58
CA ASP A 10 11.67 36.53 19.87
C ASP A 10 12.81 36.06 18.95
N VAL A 11 13.40 36.97 18.17
CA VAL A 11 14.51 36.68 17.24
C VAL A 11 15.88 37.22 17.70
N GLY A 12 16.05 37.52 18.99
CA GLY A 12 17.25 38.13 19.57
C GLY A 12 17.03 39.53 20.16
N GLY A 13 15.87 40.15 19.89
CA GLY A 13 15.46 41.48 20.34
C GLY A 13 14.19 41.93 19.63
N GLY A 14 13.65 43.09 20.00
CA GLY A 14 12.40 43.63 19.42
C GLY A 14 11.13 43.14 20.13
N GLU A 15 10.06 42.97 19.35
CA GLU A 15 8.75 42.50 19.84
C GLU A 15 8.83 41.03 20.28
N GLN A 16 8.11 40.71 21.36
CA GLN A 16 7.98 39.36 21.91
C GLN A 16 6.56 38.83 21.64
N PHE A 17 6.46 37.56 21.26
CA PHE A 17 5.21 36.93 20.85
C PHE A 17 4.84 35.77 21.78
N ASP A 18 3.54 35.54 21.99
CA ASP A 18 3.06 34.48 22.88
C ASP A 18 3.09 33.09 22.19
N SER A 19 3.28 33.06 20.86
CA SER A 19 3.43 31.81 20.09
C SER A 19 4.34 31.97 18.88
N LEU A 20 4.92 30.86 18.42
CA LEU A 20 5.66 30.81 17.15
C LEU A 20 4.80 31.22 15.96
N THR A 21 3.50 30.88 15.96
CA THR A 21 2.56 31.27 14.90
C THR A 21 2.46 32.79 14.78
N GLN A 22 2.31 33.49 15.90
CA GLN A 22 2.27 34.96 15.92
C GLN A 22 3.59 35.57 15.43
N LEU A 23 4.73 35.03 15.90
CA LEU A 23 6.05 35.46 15.45
C LEU A 23 6.20 35.32 13.93
N ILE A 24 5.82 34.17 13.36
CA ILE A 24 5.92 33.92 11.92
C ILE A 24 5.01 34.88 11.13
N GLU A 25 3.76 35.06 11.55
CA GLU A 25 2.82 35.96 10.87
C GLU A 25 3.28 37.43 10.90
N HIS A 26 3.89 37.87 12.00
CA HIS A 26 4.51 39.19 12.07
C HIS A 26 5.62 39.33 11.02
N TYR A 27 6.61 38.43 10.99
CA TYR A 27 7.76 38.52 10.08
C TYR A 27 7.43 38.17 8.63
N LYS A 28 6.28 37.55 8.36
CA LYS A 28 5.74 37.39 7.01
C LYS A 28 5.27 38.71 6.42
N ARG A 29 4.70 39.59 7.24
CA ARG A 29 4.25 40.95 6.86
C ARG A 29 5.38 41.97 6.94
N ASN A 30 6.32 41.76 7.86
CA ASN A 30 7.47 42.63 8.12
C ASN A 30 8.78 41.84 7.88
N PRO A 31 9.27 41.73 6.64
CA PRO A 31 10.46 40.95 6.31
C PRO A 31 11.71 41.42 7.09
N MET A 32 12.51 40.46 7.55
CA MET A 32 13.78 40.75 8.22
C MET A 32 14.86 41.15 7.20
N VAL A 33 15.86 41.91 7.64
CA VAL A 33 17.02 42.28 6.82
C VAL A 33 18.28 41.72 7.46
N GLU A 34 19.06 40.96 6.71
CA GLU A 34 20.36 40.46 7.14
C GLU A 34 21.41 41.58 7.23
N THR A 35 22.50 41.33 7.97
CA THR A 35 23.66 42.25 8.03
C THR A 35 24.32 42.47 6.67
N SER A 36 24.12 41.56 5.72
CA SER A 36 24.53 41.68 4.32
C SER A 36 23.70 42.68 3.51
N GLY A 37 22.57 43.17 4.05
CA GLY A 37 21.57 43.98 3.35
C GLY A 37 20.50 43.15 2.60
N THR A 38 20.58 41.83 2.65
CA THR A 38 19.60 40.95 2.00
C THR A 38 18.29 40.91 2.77
N VAL A 39 17.16 41.11 2.10
CA VAL A 39 15.83 41.01 2.71
C VAL A 39 15.35 39.55 2.70
N VAL A 40 14.99 39.03 3.87
CA VAL A 40 14.52 37.66 4.08
C VAL A 40 12.99 37.63 4.03
N HIS A 41 12.44 37.13 2.93
CA HIS A 41 11.00 36.99 2.75
C HIS A 41 10.50 35.58 3.11
N LEU A 42 9.57 35.49 4.05
CA LEU A 42 8.85 34.26 4.37
C LEU A 42 7.71 34.03 3.36
N LYS A 43 8.03 33.46 2.19
CA LYS A 43 7.06 33.28 1.10
C LYS A 43 6.16 32.07 1.31
N GLN A 44 6.73 30.88 1.26
CA GLN A 44 6.00 29.61 1.34
C GLN A 44 6.62 28.75 2.43
N PRO A 45 5.82 28.18 3.35
CA PRO A 45 6.32 27.25 4.35
C PRO A 45 6.81 25.96 3.69
N PHE A 46 7.86 25.37 4.24
CA PHE A 46 8.23 23.99 3.94
C PHE A 46 7.46 23.08 4.91
N ASN A 47 6.36 22.51 4.43
CA ASN A 47 5.47 21.69 5.25
C ASN A 47 6.14 20.37 5.64
N ALA A 48 6.27 20.11 6.94
CA ALA A 48 6.79 18.85 7.44
C ALA A 48 5.69 17.78 7.41
N THR A 49 6.01 16.61 6.84
CA THR A 49 5.11 15.44 6.82
C THR A 49 5.34 14.49 8.00
N ARG A 50 6.47 14.64 8.72
CA ARG A 50 6.79 13.85 9.91
C ARG A 50 5.97 14.34 11.10
N ILE A 51 5.32 13.41 11.78
CA ILE A 51 4.46 13.68 12.95
C ILE A 51 4.72 12.68 14.08
N THR A 52 4.41 13.08 15.31
CA THR A 52 4.31 12.17 16.45
C THR A 52 2.93 11.51 16.43
N VAL A 53 2.87 10.18 16.57
CA VAL A 53 1.62 9.40 16.48
C VAL A 53 0.53 9.90 17.45
N SER A 54 0.92 10.31 18.67
CA SER A 54 -0.03 10.87 19.66
C SER A 54 -0.78 12.12 19.17
N ASN A 55 -0.20 12.84 18.21
CA ASN A 55 -0.72 14.11 17.70
C ASN A 55 -1.36 13.95 16.31
N ILE A 56 -1.66 12.72 15.87
CA ILE A 56 -2.28 12.45 14.57
C ILE A 56 -3.61 13.20 14.42
N HIS A 57 -4.39 13.30 15.50
CA HIS A 57 -5.68 14.00 15.47
C HIS A 57 -5.53 15.49 15.15
N ASP A 58 -4.55 16.15 15.75
CA ASP A 58 -4.26 17.56 15.49
C ASP A 58 -3.80 17.76 14.04
N ARG A 59 -2.95 16.86 13.52
CA ARG A 59 -2.49 16.90 12.13
C ARG A 59 -3.64 16.74 11.13
N VAL A 60 -4.53 15.78 11.37
CA VAL A 60 -5.72 15.58 10.53
C VAL A 60 -6.61 16.82 10.55
N THR A 61 -6.86 17.39 11.73
CA THR A 61 -7.63 18.62 11.90
C THR A 61 -7.01 19.79 11.13
N GLU A 62 -5.68 19.88 11.12
CA GLU A 62 -4.95 20.89 10.35
C GLU A 62 -5.10 20.66 8.84
N LEU A 63 -4.90 19.44 8.35
CA LEU A 63 -4.99 19.09 6.92
C LEU A 63 -6.41 19.23 6.34
N GLN A 64 -7.44 19.15 7.18
CA GLN A 64 -8.82 19.38 6.79
C GLN A 64 -9.17 20.86 6.59
N LYS A 65 -8.39 21.79 7.15
CA LYS A 65 -8.66 23.22 6.99
C LYS A 65 -8.47 23.63 5.54
N GLU A 66 -9.50 24.21 4.94
CA GLU A 66 -9.43 24.81 3.61
C GLU A 66 -8.77 26.19 3.70
N ASN A 67 -7.48 26.26 3.39
CA ASN A 67 -6.81 27.54 3.16
C ASN A 67 -6.67 27.71 1.64
N SER A 68 -7.55 28.50 1.02
CA SER A 68 -7.57 28.84 -0.41
C SER A 68 -7.74 27.67 -1.40
N SER A 69 -8.95 27.52 -1.94
CA SER A 69 -9.37 26.62 -3.04
C SER A 69 -9.13 25.10 -2.89
N LYS A 70 -8.20 24.64 -2.05
CA LYS A 70 -7.85 23.21 -1.87
C LYS A 70 -7.46 22.93 -0.41
N ALA A 71 -7.79 21.74 0.08
CA ALA A 71 -7.48 21.30 1.46
C ALA A 71 -6.03 20.81 1.59
N GLY A 72 -5.47 20.83 2.80
CA GLY A 72 -4.09 20.40 3.06
C GLY A 72 -3.80 18.96 2.62
N PHE A 73 -4.76 18.03 2.76
CA PHE A 73 -4.62 16.67 2.24
C PHE A 73 -4.36 16.63 0.73
N TRP A 74 -4.99 17.51 -0.03
CA TRP A 74 -4.79 17.60 -1.47
C TRP A 74 -3.37 18.07 -1.79
N GLU A 75 -2.87 19.07 -1.06
CA GLU A 75 -1.51 19.59 -1.28
C GLU A 75 -0.44 18.52 -1.01
N GLU A 76 -0.56 17.78 0.10
CA GLU A 76 0.38 16.69 0.40
C GLU A 76 0.30 15.57 -0.63
N PHE A 77 -0.90 15.18 -1.06
CA PHE A 77 -1.07 14.15 -2.07
C PHE A 77 -0.44 14.56 -3.41
N GLU A 78 -0.66 15.79 -3.87
CA GLU A 78 -0.08 16.29 -5.11
C GLU A 78 1.43 16.45 -5.05
N SER A 79 1.98 16.77 -3.87
CA SER A 79 3.43 16.77 -3.65
C SER A 79 4.04 15.38 -3.93
N LEU A 80 3.36 14.30 -3.52
CA LEU A 80 3.77 12.93 -3.86
C LEU A 80 3.67 12.67 -5.38
N GLN A 81 2.58 13.09 -6.02
CA GLN A 81 2.39 12.93 -7.46
C GLN A 81 3.48 13.65 -8.28
N GLN A 82 3.92 14.83 -7.86
CA GLN A 82 5.01 15.55 -8.54
C GLN A 82 6.36 14.82 -8.46
N GLN A 83 6.57 14.03 -7.40
CA GLN A 83 7.76 13.20 -7.24
C GLN A 83 7.75 11.94 -8.11
N GLU A 84 6.60 11.52 -8.66
CA GLU A 84 6.50 10.32 -9.51
C GLU A 84 7.47 10.36 -10.70
N SER A 85 7.73 11.56 -11.25
CA SER A 85 8.72 11.78 -12.30
C SER A 85 10.14 11.34 -11.94
N ARG A 86 10.46 11.27 -10.63
CA ARG A 86 11.75 10.80 -10.09
C ARG A 86 11.81 9.28 -9.92
N HIS A 87 10.67 8.58 -10.05
CA HIS A 87 10.52 7.15 -9.83
C HIS A 87 10.23 6.36 -11.13
N LEU A 88 10.80 6.82 -12.25
CA LEU A 88 10.69 6.15 -13.56
C LEU A 88 11.62 4.93 -13.65
N PHE A 89 11.39 3.93 -12.81
CA PHE A 89 12.13 2.67 -12.88
C PHE A 89 11.69 1.82 -14.09
N THR A 90 12.56 0.91 -14.50
CA THR A 90 12.32 0.06 -15.66
C THR A 90 11.20 -0.96 -15.40
N ARG A 91 10.41 -1.22 -16.45
CA ARG A 91 9.28 -2.17 -16.47
C ARG A 91 9.31 -3.01 -17.75
N ARG A 92 10.51 -3.30 -18.25
CA ARG A 92 10.73 -3.90 -19.58
C ARG A 92 10.12 -5.29 -19.67
N GLU A 93 10.17 -6.05 -18.58
CA GLU A 93 9.63 -7.42 -18.55
C GLU A 93 8.11 -7.42 -18.74
N GLY A 94 7.39 -6.50 -18.09
CA GLY A 94 5.95 -6.35 -18.26
C GLY A 94 5.53 -5.81 -19.63
N GLN A 95 6.45 -5.18 -20.38
CA GLN A 95 6.21 -4.64 -21.72
C GLN A 95 6.42 -5.67 -22.84
N LYS A 96 7.03 -6.83 -22.56
CA LYS A 96 7.23 -7.89 -23.55
C LYS A 96 5.90 -8.36 -24.13
N LEU A 97 5.92 -8.73 -25.42
CA LEU A 97 4.73 -9.18 -26.15
C LEU A 97 4.09 -10.40 -25.48
N ASP A 98 4.92 -11.35 -25.03
CA ASP A 98 4.50 -12.60 -24.37
C ASP A 98 3.84 -12.38 -23.01
N ASN A 99 4.10 -11.24 -22.36
CA ASN A 99 3.56 -10.90 -21.03
C ASN A 99 2.35 -9.97 -21.09
N ARG A 100 2.01 -9.42 -22.27
CA ARG A 100 0.98 -8.38 -22.42
C ARG A 100 -0.40 -8.85 -21.96
N ASN A 101 -0.75 -10.10 -22.25
CA ASN A 101 -2.00 -10.77 -21.87
C ASN A 101 -2.00 -11.26 -20.41
N LYS A 102 -0.87 -11.21 -19.71
CA LYS A 102 -0.76 -11.45 -18.26
C LYS A 102 -1.01 -10.19 -17.43
N ASN A 103 -1.15 -9.02 -18.06
CA ASN A 103 -1.42 -7.74 -17.39
C ASN A 103 -2.89 -7.35 -17.52
N ARG A 104 -3.55 -7.07 -16.40
CA ARG A 104 -4.93 -6.56 -16.39
C ARG A 104 -5.04 -5.18 -17.04
N TYR A 105 -4.04 -4.34 -16.82
CA TYR A 105 -3.96 -3.00 -17.40
C TYR A 105 -2.64 -2.84 -18.14
N LYS A 106 -2.71 -2.29 -19.37
CA LYS A 106 -1.53 -2.14 -20.24
C LYS A 106 -0.45 -1.21 -19.68
N ASN A 107 -0.85 -0.27 -18.83
CA ASN A 107 0.00 0.78 -18.27
C ASN A 107 0.37 0.58 -16.79
N ILE A 108 -0.10 -0.50 -16.15
CA ILE A 108 0.22 -0.82 -14.75
C ILE A 108 1.06 -2.09 -14.76
N LEU A 109 2.37 -1.92 -14.69
CA LEU A 109 3.36 -2.97 -14.87
C LEU A 109 4.32 -3.00 -13.67
N PRO A 110 4.81 -4.18 -13.26
CA PRO A 110 5.71 -4.30 -12.13
C PRO A 110 7.08 -3.72 -12.48
N PHE A 111 7.76 -3.11 -11.50
CA PHE A 111 9.15 -2.71 -11.67
C PHE A 111 10.07 -3.93 -11.79
N ASP A 112 11.01 -3.90 -12.73
CA ASP A 112 11.86 -5.06 -13.03
C ASP A 112 12.75 -5.48 -11.85
N HIS A 113 13.18 -4.53 -11.02
CA HIS A 113 14.11 -4.75 -9.92
C HIS A 113 13.46 -5.33 -8.64
N THR A 114 12.13 -5.22 -8.50
CA THR A 114 11.37 -5.78 -7.36
C THR A 114 10.31 -6.78 -7.80
N ARG A 115 10.21 -7.13 -9.08
CA ARG A 115 9.19 -8.08 -9.55
C ARG A 115 9.42 -9.45 -8.94
N VAL A 116 8.33 -10.17 -8.70
CA VAL A 116 8.40 -11.61 -8.42
C VAL A 116 8.75 -12.35 -9.72
N LYS A 117 9.69 -13.31 -9.63
CA LYS A 117 10.06 -14.19 -10.75
C LYS A 117 9.66 -15.61 -10.41
N LEU A 118 8.85 -16.26 -11.25
CA LEU A 118 8.50 -17.67 -11.06
C LEU A 118 9.70 -18.53 -11.47
N LYS A 119 10.11 -19.46 -10.59
CA LYS A 119 11.35 -20.25 -10.72
C LYS A 119 11.12 -21.63 -11.33
N ASP A 120 10.02 -22.29 -10.97
CA ASP A 120 9.70 -23.64 -11.43
C ASP A 120 8.79 -23.59 -12.67
N VAL A 121 9.37 -23.12 -13.77
CA VAL A 121 8.70 -22.89 -15.05
C VAL A 121 9.54 -23.44 -16.19
N ASP A 122 8.90 -23.70 -17.34
CA ASP A 122 9.60 -24.07 -18.56
C ASP A 122 10.34 -22.87 -19.15
N GLU A 123 11.68 -22.90 -19.12
CA GLU A 123 12.53 -21.81 -19.63
C GLU A 123 12.41 -21.62 -21.15
N ASP A 124 11.99 -22.66 -21.89
CA ASP A 124 11.77 -22.59 -23.33
C ASP A 124 10.48 -21.85 -23.69
N VAL A 125 9.60 -21.58 -22.71
CA VAL A 125 8.35 -20.83 -22.90
C VAL A 125 8.57 -19.35 -22.58
N PRO A 126 8.56 -18.44 -23.59
CA PRO A 126 8.74 -17.02 -23.35
C PRO A 126 7.71 -16.46 -22.37
N GLY A 127 8.19 -15.72 -21.37
CA GLY A 127 7.33 -15.11 -20.36
C GLY A 127 6.77 -16.07 -19.30
N ALA A 128 7.21 -17.33 -19.26
CA ALA A 128 6.78 -18.28 -18.24
C ALA A 128 7.13 -17.81 -16.82
N GLU A 129 8.30 -17.17 -16.63
CA GLU A 129 8.72 -16.63 -15.33
C GLU A 129 7.96 -15.37 -14.86
N TYR A 130 7.07 -14.82 -15.71
CA TYR A 130 6.43 -13.54 -15.46
C TYR A 130 5.10 -13.66 -14.71
N ILE A 131 4.97 -12.87 -13.66
CA ILE A 131 3.71 -12.52 -12.99
C ILE A 131 3.72 -11.01 -12.67
N ASN A 132 2.57 -10.35 -12.79
CA ASN A 132 2.44 -8.93 -12.43
C ASN A 132 2.31 -8.77 -10.91
N ALA A 133 3.46 -8.86 -10.24
CA ALA A 133 3.60 -8.72 -8.80
C ALA A 133 4.97 -8.15 -8.43
N ASN A 134 5.04 -7.42 -7.30
CA ASN A 134 6.28 -6.90 -6.72
C ASN A 134 6.39 -7.26 -5.24
N TYR A 135 7.62 -7.52 -4.80
CA TYR A 135 7.96 -7.53 -3.38
C TYR A 135 7.89 -6.10 -2.82
N ILE A 136 7.26 -5.96 -1.66
CA ILE A 136 7.20 -4.73 -0.88
C ILE A 136 7.85 -5.03 0.47
N GLN A 137 9.01 -4.44 0.72
CA GLN A 137 9.79 -4.64 1.93
C GLN A 137 9.84 -3.33 2.72
N SER A 138 9.71 -3.44 4.04
CA SER A 138 9.91 -2.30 4.93
C SER A 138 11.41 -2.10 5.19
N GLU A 139 11.87 -0.86 5.20
CA GLU A 139 13.29 -0.52 5.43
C GLU A 139 13.78 -0.91 6.83
N ASP A 140 12.86 -0.99 7.79
CA ASP A 140 13.11 -1.35 9.19
C ASP A 140 13.11 -2.86 9.47
N GLY A 141 13.02 -3.70 8.42
CA GLY A 141 12.97 -5.15 8.58
C GLY A 141 11.62 -5.68 9.09
N GLY A 142 10.56 -4.87 9.01
CA GLY A 142 9.19 -5.29 9.32
C GLY A 142 8.62 -6.35 8.36
N LYS A 143 7.31 -6.56 8.44
CA LYS A 143 6.58 -7.51 7.60
C LYS A 143 6.87 -7.25 6.11
N SER A 144 7.11 -8.33 5.36
CA SER A 144 7.27 -8.29 3.90
C SER A 144 5.96 -8.66 3.23
N TYR A 145 5.65 -7.99 2.12
CA TYR A 145 4.41 -8.20 1.36
C TYR A 145 4.72 -8.48 -0.10
N ILE A 146 3.75 -9.08 -0.78
CA ILE A 146 3.71 -9.15 -2.25
C ILE A 146 2.46 -8.41 -2.70
N ALA A 147 2.65 -7.33 -3.45
CA ALA A 147 1.55 -6.63 -4.12
C ALA A 147 1.38 -7.22 -5.52
N THR A 148 0.18 -7.71 -5.85
CA THR A 148 -0.15 -8.31 -7.14
C THR A 148 -1.51 -7.81 -7.64
N GLN A 149 -1.70 -7.81 -8.96
CA GLN A 149 -3.03 -7.56 -9.54
C GLN A 149 -4.02 -8.68 -9.19
N GLY A 150 -5.32 -8.39 -9.26
CA GLY A 150 -6.35 -9.44 -9.23
C GLY A 150 -6.22 -10.41 -10.42
N CYS A 151 -6.26 -11.71 -10.14
CA CYS A 151 -6.02 -12.78 -11.12
C CYS A 151 -6.85 -12.61 -12.40
N LEU A 152 -6.22 -12.83 -13.55
CA LEU A 152 -6.90 -13.10 -14.81
C LEU A 152 -7.17 -14.61 -14.89
N PRO A 153 -8.13 -15.07 -15.72
CA PRO A 153 -8.35 -16.50 -15.93
C PRO A 153 -7.06 -17.24 -16.37
N SER A 154 -6.22 -16.58 -17.17
CA SER A 154 -4.95 -17.13 -17.66
C SER A 154 -3.81 -17.13 -16.63
N THR A 155 -3.91 -16.38 -15.54
CA THR A 155 -2.81 -16.19 -14.57
C THR A 155 -3.06 -16.87 -13.22
N MET A 156 -4.13 -17.67 -13.08
CA MET A 156 -4.45 -18.35 -11.81
C MET A 156 -3.38 -19.38 -11.44
N ASN A 157 -2.81 -20.08 -12.42
CA ASN A 157 -1.73 -21.05 -12.19
C ASN A 157 -0.44 -20.34 -11.77
N ASP A 158 -0.11 -19.23 -12.43
CA ASP A 158 1.03 -18.36 -12.10
C ASP A 158 0.92 -17.85 -10.65
N PHE A 159 -0.29 -17.42 -10.25
CA PHE A 159 -0.57 -16.95 -8.89
C PHE A 159 -0.32 -18.03 -7.83
N TRP A 160 -0.83 -19.25 -8.02
CA TRP A 160 -0.59 -20.34 -7.07
C TRP A 160 0.85 -20.82 -7.05
N SER A 161 1.55 -20.74 -8.19
CA SER A 161 2.99 -21.00 -8.26
C SER A 161 3.78 -19.99 -7.44
N MET A 162 3.43 -18.71 -7.53
CA MET A 162 3.99 -17.65 -6.67
C MET A 162 3.72 -17.91 -5.19
N VAL A 163 2.45 -18.16 -4.82
CA VAL A 163 2.06 -18.41 -3.43
C VAL A 163 2.83 -19.58 -2.83
N TRP A 164 2.99 -20.67 -3.59
CA TRP A 164 3.78 -21.83 -3.16
C TRP A 164 5.27 -21.51 -3.04
N GLN A 165 5.88 -20.93 -4.08
CA GLN A 165 7.30 -20.61 -4.12
C GLN A 165 7.72 -19.68 -2.97
N GLU A 166 6.92 -18.64 -2.72
CA GLU A 166 7.22 -17.61 -1.73
C GLU A 166 6.80 -18.01 -0.31
N ASN A 167 6.35 -19.25 -0.12
CA ASN A 167 5.88 -19.78 1.17
C ASN A 167 4.80 -18.88 1.82
N VAL A 168 3.94 -18.27 1.01
CA VAL A 168 2.88 -17.37 1.48
C VAL A 168 1.88 -18.16 2.32
N ARG A 169 1.57 -17.65 3.51
CA ARG A 169 0.58 -18.27 4.43
C ARG A 169 -0.68 -17.46 4.62
N VAL A 170 -0.65 -16.18 4.28
CA VAL A 170 -1.80 -15.28 4.37
C VAL A 170 -1.97 -14.55 3.03
N ILE A 171 -3.17 -14.63 2.46
CA ILE A 171 -3.57 -13.91 1.25
C ILE A 171 -4.64 -12.91 1.65
N VAL A 172 -4.47 -11.66 1.25
CA VAL A 172 -5.44 -10.58 1.47
C VAL A 172 -6.01 -10.14 0.12
N MET A 173 -7.31 -10.34 -0.07
CA MET A 173 -8.05 -9.92 -1.26
C MET A 173 -9.00 -8.78 -0.89
N THR A 174 -8.80 -7.60 -1.48
CA THR A 174 -9.49 -6.35 -1.13
C THR A 174 -10.48 -5.87 -2.20
N THR A 175 -10.95 -6.77 -3.06
CA THR A 175 -11.92 -6.46 -4.12
C THR A 175 -12.91 -7.61 -4.29
N LYS A 176 -14.11 -7.32 -4.78
CA LYS A 176 -15.05 -8.35 -5.22
C LYS A 176 -14.59 -8.96 -6.55
N GLU A 177 -15.13 -10.12 -6.93
CA GLU A 177 -14.84 -10.69 -8.25
C GLU A 177 -15.30 -9.77 -9.38
N MET A 178 -16.45 -9.14 -9.18
CA MET A 178 -17.07 -8.21 -10.11
C MET A 178 -17.59 -6.98 -9.36
N GLU A 179 -17.36 -5.80 -9.94
CA GLU A 179 -17.86 -4.52 -9.44
C GLU A 179 -18.49 -3.76 -10.61
N ARG A 180 -19.77 -3.39 -10.49
CA ARG A 180 -20.56 -2.72 -11.54
C ARG A 180 -20.49 -3.41 -12.92
N GLY A 181 -20.57 -4.74 -12.93
CA GLY A 181 -20.52 -5.54 -14.17
C GLY A 181 -19.12 -5.68 -14.77
N LYS A 182 -18.07 -5.15 -14.12
CA LYS A 182 -16.67 -5.29 -14.57
C LYS A 182 -15.93 -6.30 -13.71
N ASN A 183 -15.28 -7.26 -14.37
CA ASN A 183 -14.44 -8.25 -13.71
C ASN A 183 -13.19 -7.59 -13.10
N LYS A 184 -13.04 -7.69 -11.78
CA LYS A 184 -11.89 -7.19 -11.03
C LYS A 184 -10.90 -8.29 -10.66
N CYS A 185 -11.40 -9.49 -10.39
CA CYS A 185 -10.56 -10.66 -10.10
C CYS A 185 -11.30 -11.94 -10.50
N ALA A 186 -10.62 -12.84 -11.21
CA ALA A 186 -11.13 -14.19 -11.42
C ALA A 186 -11.08 -14.98 -10.10
N LYS A 187 -12.06 -15.87 -9.89
CA LYS A 187 -12.09 -16.78 -8.76
C LYS A 187 -10.96 -17.83 -8.86
N TYR A 188 -9.90 -17.61 -8.10
CA TYR A 188 -8.71 -18.47 -8.06
C TYR A 188 -8.75 -19.51 -6.92
N TRP A 189 -9.91 -19.73 -6.30
CA TRP A 189 -10.09 -20.74 -5.24
C TRP A 189 -11.28 -21.66 -5.55
N PRO A 190 -11.31 -22.89 -5.03
CA PRO A 190 -12.46 -23.78 -5.13
C PRO A 190 -13.60 -23.37 -4.19
N ASP A 191 -14.80 -23.87 -4.46
CA ASP A 191 -15.94 -23.74 -3.55
C ASP A 191 -15.66 -24.45 -2.22
N ASP A 192 -16.45 -24.10 -1.18
CA ASP A 192 -16.32 -24.70 0.15
C ASP A 192 -16.37 -26.24 0.09
N HIS A 193 -15.47 -26.87 0.84
CA HIS A 193 -15.25 -28.32 0.84
C HIS A 193 -14.92 -28.95 -0.52
N GLN A 194 -14.50 -28.15 -1.51
CA GLN A 194 -14.05 -28.64 -2.81
C GLN A 194 -12.55 -28.48 -3.01
N SER A 195 -12.04 -29.17 -4.03
CA SER A 195 -10.65 -29.11 -4.46
C SER A 195 -10.57 -28.62 -5.91
N LYS A 196 -9.49 -27.92 -6.23
CA LYS A 196 -9.17 -27.55 -7.61
C LYS A 196 -7.65 -27.52 -7.81
N THR A 197 -7.23 -28.05 -8.95
CA THR A 197 -5.82 -28.06 -9.35
C THR A 197 -5.53 -26.89 -10.30
N TYR A 198 -4.46 -26.16 -10.00
CA TYR A 198 -3.95 -25.00 -10.74
C TYR A 198 -2.49 -25.29 -11.14
N GLY A 199 -2.28 -25.80 -12.35
CA GLY A 199 -0.97 -26.32 -12.75
C GLY A 199 -0.54 -27.49 -11.86
N ALA A 200 0.62 -27.37 -11.21
CA ALA A 200 1.15 -28.38 -10.29
C ALA A 200 0.59 -28.26 -8.84
N VAL A 201 -0.16 -27.20 -8.53
CA VAL A 201 -0.64 -26.90 -7.17
C VAL A 201 -2.09 -27.33 -7.02
N CYS A 202 -2.38 -28.19 -6.04
CA CYS A 202 -3.74 -28.56 -5.67
C CYS A 202 -4.17 -27.78 -4.42
N VAL A 203 -5.31 -27.09 -4.52
CA VAL A 203 -5.89 -26.26 -3.46
C VAL A 203 -7.17 -26.93 -3.00
N ASN A 204 -7.26 -27.25 -1.71
CA ASN A 204 -8.47 -27.76 -1.08
C ASN A 204 -9.03 -26.67 -0.16
N ASN A 205 -10.30 -26.29 -0.36
CA ASN A 205 -11.00 -25.40 0.54
C ASN A 205 -11.58 -26.21 1.69
N MET A 206 -10.97 -26.07 2.87
CA MET A 206 -11.32 -26.88 4.03
C MET A 206 -12.47 -26.28 4.82
N TYR A 207 -12.60 -24.95 4.79
CA TYR A 207 -13.50 -24.20 5.65
C TYR A 207 -13.68 -22.77 5.13
N GLU A 208 -14.92 -22.28 5.13
CA GLU A 208 -15.25 -20.86 4.98
C GLU A 208 -15.96 -20.31 6.22
N SER A 209 -15.56 -19.10 6.64
CA SER A 209 -16.24 -18.31 7.67
C SER A 209 -16.58 -16.93 7.13
N VAL A 210 -17.87 -16.61 7.09
CA VAL A 210 -18.37 -15.32 6.63
C VAL A 210 -18.60 -14.41 7.83
N THR A 211 -18.03 -13.20 7.78
CA THR A 211 -18.31 -12.11 8.72
C THR A 211 -19.05 -10.98 7.99
N THR A 212 -19.38 -9.91 8.71
CA THR A 212 -19.98 -8.71 8.12
C THR A 212 -19.09 -8.08 7.04
N ASP A 213 -17.78 -8.04 7.27
CA ASP A 213 -16.86 -7.22 6.45
C ASP A 213 -15.99 -8.05 5.50
N TYR A 214 -15.75 -9.32 5.84
CA TYR A 214 -14.87 -10.20 5.08
C TYR A 214 -15.27 -11.68 5.16
N ILE A 215 -14.75 -12.48 4.23
CA ILE A 215 -14.81 -13.94 4.26
C ILE A 215 -13.40 -14.47 4.54
N LEU A 216 -13.27 -15.34 5.54
CA LEU A 216 -12.08 -16.14 5.77
C LEU A 216 -12.24 -17.50 5.10
N ARG A 217 -11.23 -17.95 4.36
CA ARG A 217 -11.12 -19.33 3.88
C ARG A 217 -9.83 -19.96 4.38
N GLU A 218 -9.92 -21.22 4.81
CA GLU A 218 -8.75 -22.02 5.13
C GLU A 218 -8.48 -23.02 4.01
N PHE A 219 -7.34 -22.86 3.36
CA PHE A 219 -6.91 -23.75 2.29
C PHE A 219 -5.87 -24.73 2.80
N LEU A 220 -6.00 -25.99 2.39
CA LEU A 220 -4.91 -26.96 2.45
C LEU A 220 -4.34 -27.11 1.05
N VAL A 221 -3.14 -26.58 0.85
CA VAL A 221 -2.48 -26.49 -0.46
C VAL A 221 -1.34 -27.50 -0.54
N SER A 222 -1.20 -28.17 -1.67
CA SER A 222 -0.16 -29.20 -1.90
C SER A 222 0.44 -29.07 -3.30
N LYS A 223 1.69 -29.51 -3.44
CA LYS A 223 2.40 -29.56 -4.72
C LYS A 223 3.29 -30.81 -4.76
N GLY A 224 3.02 -31.73 -5.67
CA GLY A 224 3.77 -32.98 -5.79
C GLY A 224 3.76 -33.79 -4.48
N SER A 225 4.95 -34.21 -4.03
CA SER A 225 5.16 -34.95 -2.79
C SER A 225 5.54 -34.08 -1.59
N GLU A 226 5.60 -32.75 -1.76
CA GLU A 226 5.91 -31.84 -0.66
C GLU A 226 4.80 -31.84 0.41
N SER A 227 5.17 -31.56 1.66
CA SER A 227 4.20 -31.46 2.76
C SER A 227 3.16 -30.36 2.48
N PRO A 228 1.85 -30.67 2.64
CA PRO A 228 0.80 -29.68 2.46
C PRO A 228 0.95 -28.48 3.40
N ARG A 229 0.53 -27.31 2.94
CA ARG A 229 0.62 -26.03 3.65
C ARG A 229 -0.78 -25.50 3.89
N LYS A 230 -1.06 -25.10 5.12
CA LYS A 230 -2.26 -24.33 5.42
C LYS A 230 -2.04 -22.88 4.99
N ILE A 231 -3.00 -22.32 4.24
CA ILE A 231 -3.00 -20.94 3.75
C ILE A 231 -4.33 -20.30 4.11
N TYR A 232 -4.28 -19.09 4.64
CA TYR A 232 -5.44 -18.31 5.07
C TYR A 232 -5.76 -17.24 4.05
N HIS A 233 -6.98 -17.27 3.51
CA HIS A 233 -7.46 -16.31 2.53
C HIS A 233 -8.48 -15.39 3.17
N TYR A 234 -8.10 -14.13 3.32
CA TYR A 234 -8.91 -13.06 3.87
C TYR A 234 -9.47 -12.22 2.72
N HIS A 235 -10.76 -12.34 2.45
CA HIS A 235 -11.46 -11.65 1.37
C HIS A 235 -12.33 -10.53 1.92
N PHE A 236 -11.81 -9.30 1.94
CA PHE A 236 -12.54 -8.12 2.38
C PHE A 236 -13.59 -7.70 1.34
N GLN A 237 -14.86 -7.61 1.75
CA GLN A 237 -16.02 -7.36 0.89
C GLN A 237 -16.72 -6.02 1.15
N ALA A 238 -16.38 -5.35 2.26
CA ALA A 238 -16.99 -4.07 2.65
C ALA A 238 -16.39 -2.85 1.93
N TRP A 239 -15.36 -3.01 1.08
CA TRP A 239 -14.81 -1.89 0.32
C TRP A 239 -15.81 -1.41 -0.74
N PRO A 240 -16.15 -0.11 -0.80
CA PRO A 240 -17.11 0.41 -1.78
C PRO A 240 -16.47 0.58 -3.17
N ASP A 241 -17.28 0.47 -4.23
CA ASP A 241 -16.78 0.63 -5.61
C ASP A 241 -16.10 1.99 -5.88
N HIS A 242 -16.54 3.05 -5.18
CA HIS A 242 -15.96 4.40 -5.25
C HIS A 242 -15.62 4.89 -3.85
N GLY A 243 -14.45 5.50 -3.73
CA GLY A 243 -13.96 6.07 -2.49
C GLY A 243 -13.38 5.02 -1.54
N VAL A 244 -13.63 5.22 -0.26
CA VAL A 244 -13.09 4.43 0.85
C VAL A 244 -14.23 4.06 1.80
N PRO A 245 -14.07 3.04 2.66
CA PRO A 245 -15.03 2.76 3.72
C PRO A 245 -15.34 4.00 4.56
N SER A 246 -16.61 4.21 4.91
CA SER A 246 -17.05 5.38 5.68
C SER A 246 -16.56 5.35 7.14
N ASP A 247 -16.31 4.16 7.66
CA ASP A 247 -15.74 3.93 8.98
C ASP A 247 -14.46 3.10 8.84
N PRO A 248 -13.30 3.56 9.35
CA PRO A 248 -12.07 2.77 9.32
C PRO A 248 -12.11 1.55 10.25
N GLY A 249 -13.05 1.48 11.20
CA GLY A 249 -13.16 0.40 12.19
C GLY A 249 -13.17 -1.01 11.57
N CYS A 250 -13.92 -1.20 10.48
CA CYS A 250 -13.98 -2.49 9.78
C CYS A 250 -12.61 -2.90 9.18
N VAL A 251 -11.88 -1.94 8.62
CA VAL A 251 -10.53 -2.18 8.04
C VAL A 251 -9.51 -2.45 9.15
N LEU A 252 -9.58 -1.71 10.26
CA LEU A 252 -8.67 -1.90 11.40
C LEU A 252 -8.86 -3.28 12.03
N ASN A 253 -10.10 -3.70 12.27
CA ASN A 253 -10.40 -5.03 12.80
C ASN A 253 -9.93 -6.14 11.84
N PHE A 254 -10.17 -5.95 10.54
CA PHE A 254 -9.68 -6.87 9.51
C PHE A 254 -8.15 -7.00 9.51
N LEU A 255 -7.43 -5.87 9.56
CA LEU A 255 -5.97 -5.87 9.60
C LEU A 255 -5.41 -6.47 10.90
N TYR A 256 -6.10 -6.27 12.03
CA TYR A 256 -5.73 -6.89 13.30
C TYR A 256 -5.76 -8.42 13.20
N GLU A 257 -6.81 -9.00 12.61
CA GLU A 257 -6.93 -10.44 12.39
C GLU A 257 -5.86 -10.98 11.44
N VAL A 258 -5.62 -10.28 10.32
CA VAL A 258 -4.57 -10.62 9.35
C VAL A 258 -3.19 -10.62 10.03
N ASN A 259 -2.91 -9.58 10.83
CA ASN A 259 -1.64 -9.45 11.54
C ASN A 259 -1.45 -10.56 12.58
N THR A 260 -2.47 -10.80 13.40
CA THR A 260 -2.46 -11.88 14.39
C THR A 260 -2.17 -13.23 13.73
N ARG A 261 -2.81 -13.50 12.58
CA ARG A 261 -2.57 -14.74 11.83
C ARG A 261 -1.15 -14.86 11.31
N GLN A 262 -0.61 -13.78 10.74
CA GLN A 262 0.76 -13.76 10.22
C GLN A 262 1.78 -13.96 11.35
N ASP A 263 1.57 -13.35 12.51
CA ASP A 263 2.50 -13.40 13.63
C ASP A 263 2.56 -14.80 14.28
N ILE A 264 1.42 -15.51 14.35
CA ILE A 264 1.36 -16.92 14.77
C ILE A 264 2.23 -17.82 13.85
N HIS A 265 2.34 -17.47 12.57
CA HIS A 265 3.16 -18.23 11.63
C HIS A 265 4.61 -17.78 11.54
N ALA A 266 4.91 -16.51 11.80
CA ALA A 266 6.28 -16.00 11.84
C ALA A 266 7.02 -16.44 13.13
N GLY A 267 6.29 -16.75 14.20
CA GLY A 267 6.84 -17.21 15.48
C GLY A 267 7.10 -18.72 15.61
N ASN A 268 6.81 -19.51 14.57
CA ASN A 268 7.11 -20.96 14.48
C ASN A 268 8.17 -21.22 13.41
#